data_AF-A0A975YQ50-F1
#
_entry.id   AF-A0A975YQ50-F1
#
_cell.length_a   1.000
_cell.length_b   1.000
_cell.length_c   1.000
_cell.angle_alpha   90.00
_cell.angle_beta   90.00
_cell.angle_gamma   90.00
#
_symmetry.space_group_name_H-M   'P 1'
#
loop_
_entity.id
_entity.type
_entity.pdbx_description
1 polymer ?
#
loop_
_entity_poly.entity_id
_entity_poly.type
_entity_poly.pdbx_seq_one_letter_code
_entity_poly.pdbx_strand_id
1 'polypeptide(L)'
;MSFYLFYIFISSPIQEFLYRGVLTSILQQINFRKFSIILTSSILYSLAHLGYKDLITCILTFLIGLLWHQKYLKTKNLTGVIISHAILGVITIFIGIID
;
A
#
# COMPACT_ATOMS: atom_id res chain seq x y z
N MET A 1 -16.52 14.18 5.56
CA MET A 1 -16.21 13.45 6.80
C MET A 1 -16.33 11.93 6.63
N SER A 2 -17.46 11.41 6.17
CA SER A 2 -17.68 9.95 6.02
C SER A 2 -16.66 9.25 5.12
N PHE A 3 -16.22 9.91 4.04
CA PHE A 3 -15.17 9.38 3.17
C PHE A 3 -13.83 9.15 3.90
N TYR A 4 -13.37 10.11 4.71
CA TYR A 4 -12.11 9.97 5.46
C TYR A 4 -12.20 8.86 6.50
N LEU A 5 -13.33 8.70 7.18
CA LEU A 5 -13.54 7.59 8.12
C LEU A 5 -13.49 6.23 7.40
N PHE A 6 -14.17 6.11 6.26
CA PHE A 6 -14.06 4.92 5.42
C PHE A 6 -12.62 4.66 4.97
N TYR A 7 -11.92 5.70 4.52
CA TYR A 7 -10.55 5.59 4.05
C TYR A 7 -9.60 5.09 5.16
N ILE A 8 -9.67 5.71 6.35
CA ILE A 8 -8.79 5.41 7.49
C ILE A 8 -9.07 4.03 8.09
N PHE A 9 -10.35 3.68 8.29
CA PHE A 9 -10.71 2.49 9.07
C PHE A 9 -10.99 1.26 8.22
N ILE A 10 -11.26 1.42 6.93
CA ILE A 10 -11.65 0.32 6.05
C ILE A 10 -10.68 0.22 4.87
N SER A 11 -10.60 1.26 4.05
CA SER A 11 -9.84 1.20 2.78
C SER A 11 -8.35 0.95 3.01
N SER A 12 -7.66 1.82 3.76
CA SER A 12 -6.22 1.69 4.03
C SER A 12 -5.87 0.37 4.73
N PRO A 13 -6.57 -0.05 5.82
CA PRO A 13 -6.31 -1.33 6.46
C PRO A 13 -6.47 -2.54 5.53
N ILE A 14 -7.53 -2.58 4.73
CA ILE A 14 -7.77 -3.70 3.79
C ILE A 14 -6.70 -3.75 2.72
N GLN A 15 -6.31 -2.61 2.15
CA GLN A 15 -5.24 -2.55 1.16
C GLN A 15 -3.92 -3.09 1.71
N GLU A 16 -3.49 -2.63 2.89
CA GLU A 16 -2.27 -3.14 3.50
C GLU A 16 -2.35 -4.62 3.84
N PHE A 17 -3.49 -5.07 4.38
CA PHE A 17 -3.72 -6.48 4.69
C PHE A 17 -3.62 -7.37 3.44
N LEU A 18 -4.22 -6.96 2.32
CA LEU A 18 -4.18 -7.73 1.08
C LEU A 18 -2.76 -7.79 0.49
N TYR A 19 -2.09 -6.64 0.32
CA TYR A 19 -0.83 -6.59 -0.42
C TYR A 19 0.39 -6.98 0.43
N ARG A 20 0.39 -6.66 1.73
CA ARG A 20 1.53 -6.93 2.64
C ARG A 20 1.26 -8.16 3.48
N GLY A 21 0.03 -8.44 3.86
CA GLY A 21 -0.35 -9.69 4.51
C GLY A 21 -0.50 -10.84 3.51
N VAL A 22 -1.68 -10.94 2.90
CA VAL A 22 -2.14 -12.10 2.12
C VAL A 22 -1.22 -12.40 0.94
N LEU A 23 -0.97 -11.43 0.06
CA LEU A 23 -0.16 -11.64 -1.13
C LEU A 23 1.28 -12.04 -0.78
N THR A 24 1.88 -11.41 0.23
CA THR A 24 3.20 -11.79 0.74
C THR A 24 3.22 -13.25 1.19
N SER A 25 2.23 -13.67 1.96
CA SER A 25 2.11 -15.06 2.44
C SER A 25 2.00 -16.04 1.27
N ILE A 26 1.18 -15.74 0.27
CA ILE A 26 1.05 -16.58 -0.94
C ILE A 26 2.39 -16.68 -1.67
N LEU A 27 3.05 -15.55 -1.94
CA LEU A 27 4.32 -15.54 -2.68
C LEU A 27 5.44 -16.26 -1.90
N GLN A 28 5.43 -16.19 -0.57
CA GLN A 28 6.36 -16.94 0.27
C GLN A 28 6.12 -18.45 0.20
N GLN A 29 4.87 -18.90 0.17
CA GLN A 29 4.53 -20.33 0.05
C GLN A 29 5.02 -20.94 -1.26
N ILE A 30 5.06 -20.17 -2.35
CA ILE A 30 5.62 -20.59 -3.64
C ILE A 30 7.11 -20.27 -3.79
N ASN A 31 7.82 -20.02 -2.68
CA ASN A 31 9.27 -19.80 -2.61
C ASN A 31 9.80 -18.63 -3.46
N PHE A 32 9.02 -17.55 -3.63
CA PHE A 32 9.55 -16.35 -4.27
C PHE A 32 10.69 -15.74 -3.46
N ARG A 33 11.68 -15.20 -4.17
CA ARG A 33 12.77 -14.44 -3.55
C ARG A 33 12.21 -13.18 -2.91
N LYS A 34 12.78 -12.79 -1.77
CA LYS A 34 12.38 -11.59 -1.01
C LYS A 34 12.25 -10.33 -1.88
N PHE A 35 13.22 -10.09 -2.77
CA PHE A 35 13.18 -8.94 -3.68
C PHE A 35 12.01 -9.00 -4.66
N SER A 36 11.75 -10.19 -5.24
CA SER A 36 10.61 -10.41 -6.14
C SER A 36 9.27 -10.20 -5.42
N ILE A 37 9.15 -10.64 -4.15
CA ILE A 37 7.94 -10.40 -3.35
C ILE A 37 7.66 -8.91 -3.18
N ILE A 38 8.69 -8.13 -2.79
CA ILE A 38 8.58 -6.69 -2.62
C ILE A 38 8.16 -6.04 -3.95
N LEU A 39 8.85 -6.38 -5.04
CA LEU A 39 8.57 -5.79 -6.35
C LEU A 39 7.16 -6.12 -6.83
N THR A 40 6.76 -7.39 -6.82
CA THR A 40 5.43 -7.83 -7.27
C THR A 40 4.32 -7.21 -6.43
N SER A 41 4.44 -7.19 -5.10
CA SER A 41 3.46 -6.56 -4.23
C SER A 41 3.34 -5.06 -4.48
N SER A 42 4.45 -4.34 -4.63
CA SER A 42 4.44 -2.90 -4.90
C SER A 42 3.87 -2.56 -6.28
N ILE A 43 4.17 -3.36 -7.31
CA ILE A 43 3.56 -3.19 -8.65
C ILE A 43 2.05 -3.37 -8.55
N LEU A 44 1.57 -4.47 -7.98
CA LEU A 44 0.14 -4.74 -7.90
C LEU A 44 -0.62 -3.73 -7.02
N TYR A 45 0.03 -3.22 -5.97
CA TYR A 45 -0.50 -2.14 -5.13
C TYR A 45 -0.64 -0.83 -5.91
N SER A 46 0.37 -0.46 -6.69
CA SER A 46 0.34 0.74 -7.55
C SER A 46 -0.71 0.63 -8.65
N LEU A 47 -0.84 -0.54 -9.28
CA LEU A 47 -1.81 -0.75 -10.36
C LEU A 47 -3.27 -0.57 -9.91
N ALA A 48 -3.58 -0.79 -8.63
CA ALA A 48 -4.90 -0.49 -8.06
C ALA A 48 -5.29 1.00 -8.18
N HIS A 49 -4.29 1.89 -8.35
CA HIS A 49 -4.47 3.32 -8.48
C HIS A 49 -4.59 3.80 -9.93
N LEU A 50 -4.46 2.91 -10.93
CA LEU A 50 -4.68 3.29 -12.34
C LEU A 50 -6.10 3.83 -12.60
N GLY A 51 -7.08 3.44 -11.77
CA GLY A 51 -8.45 3.93 -11.87
C GLY A 51 -8.60 5.45 -11.71
N TYR A 52 -7.66 6.10 -11.01
CA TYR A 52 -7.63 7.56 -10.83
C TYR A 52 -7.20 8.30 -12.10
N LYS A 53 -6.73 7.59 -13.14
CA LYS A 53 -6.17 8.17 -14.37
C LYS A 53 -5.01 9.15 -14.15
N ASP A 54 -4.37 9.06 -12.98
CA ASP A 54 -3.20 9.84 -12.62
C ASP A 54 -1.95 8.94 -12.54
N LEU A 55 -1.04 9.17 -13.48
CA LEU A 55 0.23 8.46 -13.52
C LEU A 55 1.15 8.86 -12.36
N ILE A 56 1.04 10.08 -11.85
CA ILE A 56 1.86 10.55 -10.73
C ILE A 56 1.51 9.74 -9.48
N THR A 57 0.22 9.60 -9.16
CA THR A 57 -0.26 8.75 -8.07
C THR A 57 0.23 7.31 -8.23
N CYS A 58 0.19 6.73 -9.43
CA CYS A 58 0.71 5.38 -9.65
C CYS A 58 2.21 5.27 -9.34
N ILE A 59 3.03 6.22 -9.80
CA ILE A 59 4.47 6.24 -9.53
C ILE A 59 4.74 6.41 -8.02
N LEU A 60 4.07 7.36 -7.37
CA LEU A 60 4.26 7.61 -5.93
C LEU A 60 3.84 6.41 -5.08
N THR A 61 2.70 5.79 -5.40
CA THR A 61 2.20 4.59 -4.70
C THR A 61 3.10 3.37 -4.91
N PHE A 62 3.72 3.25 -6.09
CA PHE A 62 4.75 2.23 -6.33
C PHE A 62 5.98 2.45 -5.44
N LEU A 63 6.53 3.66 -5.43
CA LEU A 63 7.73 4.00 -4.66
C LEU A 63 7.51 3.84 -3.15
N ILE A 64 6.42 4.37 -2.61
CA ILE A 64 6.08 4.19 -1.19
C ILE A 64 5.76 2.73 -0.87
N GLY A 65 5.16 2.01 -1.83
CA GLY A 65 4.89 0.59 -1.71
C GLY A 65 6.15 -0.23 -1.48
N LEU A 66 7.24 0.07 -2.22
CA LEU A 66 8.55 -0.57 -2.02
C LEU A 66 9.06 -0.35 -0.59
N LEU A 67 9.01 0.90 -0.11
CA LEU A 67 9.46 1.27 1.23
C LEU A 67 8.65 0.59 2.34
N TRP A 68 7.33 0.66 2.27
CA TRP A 68 6.44 0.03 3.25
C TRP A 68 6.58 -1.48 3.25
N HIS A 69 6.64 -2.13 2.09
CA HIS A 69 6.79 -3.58 2.04
C HIS A 69 8.14 -4.01 2.62
N GLN A 70 9.23 -3.31 2.29
CA GLN A 70 10.54 -3.59 2.88
C GLN A 70 10.52 -3.45 4.41
N LYS A 71 9.88 -2.40 4.94
CA LYS A 71 9.72 -2.20 6.38
C LYS A 71 8.87 -3.30 7.01
N TYR A 72 7.72 -3.63 6.42
CA TYR A 72 6.87 -4.72 6.87
C TYR A 72 7.61 -6.05 6.94
N LEU A 73 8.39 -6.42 5.92
CA LEU A 73 9.15 -7.67 5.97
C LEU A 73 10.24 -7.69 7.05
N LYS A 74 10.75 -6.52 7.44
CA LYS A 74 11.75 -6.39 8.52
C LYS A 74 11.12 -6.41 9.91
N THR A 75 9.97 -5.75 10.09
CA THR A 75 9.36 -5.54 11.42
C THR A 75 8.18 -6.46 11.71
N LYS A 76 7.56 -7.02 10.66
CA LYS A 76 6.26 -7.71 10.70
C LYS A 76 5.14 -6.88 11.32
N ASN A 77 5.31 -5.57 11.37
CA ASN A 77 4.34 -4.64 11.93
C ASN A 77 3.45 -4.07 10.82
N LEU A 78 2.31 -4.71 10.60
CA LEU A 78 1.32 -4.24 9.62
C LEU A 78 0.60 -2.98 10.11
N THR A 79 0.28 -2.90 11.41
CA THR A 79 -0.41 -1.75 12.01
C THR A 79 0.35 -0.45 11.80
N GLY A 80 1.69 -0.47 11.96
CA GLY A 80 2.52 0.70 11.71
C GLY A 80 2.48 1.17 10.25
N VAL A 81 2.41 0.23 9.30
CA VAL A 81 2.25 0.56 7.87
C VAL A 81 0.85 1.13 7.60
N ILE A 82 -0.20 0.54 8.18
CA ILE A 82 -1.58 1.02 8.06
C ILE A 82 -1.70 2.47 8.56
N ILE A 83 -1.17 2.76 9.74
CA ILE A 83 -1.19 4.12 10.30
C ILE A 83 -0.41 5.07 9.38
N SER A 84 0.78 4.69 8.92
CA SER A 84 1.56 5.50 7.99
C SER A 84 0.83 5.76 6.68
N HIS A 85 0.14 4.75 6.14
CA HIS A 85 -0.64 4.86 4.91
C HIS A 85 -1.84 5.77 5.12
N ALA A 86 -2.64 5.54 6.17
CA ALA A 86 -3.81 6.36 6.48
C ALA A 86 -3.43 7.84 6.63
N ILE A 87 -2.35 8.16 7.37
CA ILE A 87 -1.87 9.54 7.53
C ILE A 87 -1.44 10.14 6.19
N LEU A 88 -0.58 9.45 5.43
CA LEU A 88 -0.07 9.96 4.16
C LEU A 88 -1.22 10.21 3.17
N GLY A 89 -2.14 9.25 3.05
CA GLY A 89 -3.28 9.35 2.15
C GLY A 89 -4.26 10.46 2.51
N VAL A 90 -4.59 10.61 3.80
CA VAL A 90 -5.44 11.72 4.26
C VAL A 90 -4.79 13.05 3.93
N ILE A 91 -3.49 13.21 4.16
CA ILE A 91 -2.76 14.44 3.83
C ILE A 91 -2.81 14.70 2.32
N THR A 92 -2.48 13.71 1.48
CA THR A 92 -2.42 13.88 0.02
C THR A 92 -3.79 14.20 -0.60
N ILE A 93 -4.86 13.60 -0.08
CA ILE A 93 -6.23 13.88 -0.51
C ILE A 93 -6.65 15.27 -0.03
N PHE A 94 -6.34 15.63 1.22
CA PHE A 94 -6.72 16.92 1.78
C PHE A 94 -6.08 18.11 1.04
N ILE A 95 -4.83 17.96 0.57
CA ILE A 95 -4.12 19.01 -0.18
C ILE A 95 -4.33 18.95 -1.70
N GLY A 96 -5.15 18.00 -2.19
CA GLY A 96 -5.49 17.87 -3.61
C GLY A 96 -4.36 17.39 -4.51
N ILE A 97 -3.40 16.61 -3.97
CA ILE A 97 -2.39 15.93 -4.82
C ILE A 97 -3.01 14.69 -5.48
N ILE A 98 -3.97 14.06 -4.82
CA ILE A 98 -4.68 12.87 -5.29
C ILE A 98 -6.17 13.15 -5.18
N ASP A 99 -6.89 12.98 -6.28
CA ASP A 99 -8.34 13.16 -6.40
C ASP A 99 -9.09 11.82 -6.34
#